data_AF-A0A2J8XXH1-F1
#
_entry.id   AF-A0A2J8XXH1-F1
#
_cell.length_a   1.000
_cell.length_b   1.000
_cell.length_c   1.000
_cell.angle_alpha   90.00
_cell.angle_beta   90.00
_cell.angle_gamma   90.00
#
_symmetry.space_group_name_H-M   'P 1'
#
loop_
_entity.id
_entity.type
_entity.pdbx_description
1 polymer ?
#
loop_
_entity_poly.entity_id
_entity_poly.type
_entity_poly.pdbx_seq_one_letter_code
_entity_poly.pdbx_strand_id
1 'polypeptide(L)'
;MELAMDNSYAFNQRSTCNGIPSEKKNNFLVSEDHGQKILSVLQNFREQNVFYDFKIIMKDEIIPCHRCVLAACSDFFRSSQVSISQSSLKH
;
A
#
# COMPACT_ATOMS: atom_id res chain seq x y z
N MET A 1 -19.77 14.79 19.51
CA MET A 1 -19.14 13.54 19.05
C MET A 1 -19.21 13.54 17.54
N GLU A 2 -18.17 14.10 16.92
CA GLU A 2 -17.67 13.85 15.57
C GLU A 2 -16.50 14.82 15.42
N LEU A 3 -15.28 14.30 15.42
CA LEU A 3 -14.11 15.08 15.06
C LEU A 3 -13.61 14.46 13.77
N ALA A 4 -13.95 15.11 12.65
CA ALA A 4 -13.31 14.87 11.37
C ALA A 4 -11.80 15.09 11.56
N MET A 5 -11.03 14.03 11.37
CA MET A 5 -9.58 14.10 11.34
C MET A 5 -9.17 14.73 10.01
N ASP A 6 -8.94 16.04 10.02
CA ASP A 6 -8.33 16.75 8.89
C ASP A 6 -6.88 16.28 8.73
N ASN A 7 -6.68 15.44 7.72
CA ASN A 7 -5.41 14.82 7.39
C ASN A 7 -4.53 15.83 6.62
N SER A 8 -4.04 16.85 7.32
CA SER A 8 -3.11 17.83 6.75
C SER A 8 -1.68 17.28 6.75
N TYR A 9 -1.37 16.42 5.77
CA TYR A 9 0.02 16.16 5.41
C TYR A 9 0.61 17.39 4.70
N ALA A 10 0.96 18.42 5.49
CA ALA A 10 1.71 19.57 5.02
C ALA A 10 3.14 19.12 4.64
N PHE A 11 3.33 18.84 3.36
CA PHE A 11 4.64 18.59 2.76
C PHE A 11 5.46 19.89 2.81
N ASN A 12 6.20 20.08 3.89
CA ASN A 12 7.09 21.23 4.07
C ASN A 12 8.28 21.12 3.11
N GLN A 13 8.20 21.78 1.95
CA GLN A 13 9.37 22.09 1.15
C GLN A 13 10.18 23.19 1.86
N ARG A 14 11.31 22.83 2.45
CA ARG A 14 12.42 23.77 2.63
C ARG A 14 13.56 23.35 1.72
N SER A 15 13.71 24.07 0.62
CA SER A 15 14.92 24.06 -0.18
C SER A 15 15.35 25.50 -0.36
N THR A 16 16.15 26.00 0.59
CA THR A 16 16.81 27.31 0.45
C THR A 16 18.08 27.12 -0.37
N CYS A 17 18.04 27.45 -1.65
CA CYS A 17 19.25 27.79 -2.40
C CYS A 17 18.99 29.08 -3.19
N ASN A 18 19.85 30.07 -2.96
CA ASN A 18 19.80 31.37 -3.63
C ASN A 18 20.31 31.23 -5.07
N GLY A 19 19.42 31.23 -6.05
CA GLY A 19 19.79 31.32 -7.47
C GLY A 19 18.63 31.04 -8.41
N ILE A 20 18.04 32.11 -8.97
CA ILE A 20 17.06 32.17 -10.08
C ILE A 20 15.72 31.43 -9.83
N PRO A 21 14.56 32.12 -9.76
CA PRO A 21 13.25 31.46 -9.80
C PRO A 21 13.02 30.86 -11.20
N SER A 22 13.36 29.59 -11.38
CA SER A 22 12.78 28.81 -12.46
C SER A 22 11.42 28.35 -11.97
N GLU A 23 10.35 29.04 -12.39
CA GLU A 23 8.96 28.62 -12.20
C GLU A 23 8.68 27.34 -13.00
N LYS A 24 9.35 26.24 -12.65
CA LYS A 24 8.90 24.91 -13.06
C LYS A 24 7.67 24.62 -12.22
N LYS A 25 6.51 25.06 -12.72
CA LYS A 25 5.20 24.57 -12.31
C LYS A 25 5.22 23.06 -12.51
N ASN A 26 5.54 22.33 -11.44
CA ASN A 26 5.41 20.88 -11.42
C ASN A 26 3.91 20.61 -11.55
N ASN A 27 3.47 20.26 -12.76
CA ASN A 27 2.09 19.85 -12.99
C ASN A 27 1.86 18.52 -12.26
N PHE A 28 1.43 18.63 -11.01
CA PHE A 28 1.10 17.48 -10.18
C PHE A 28 -0.29 17.00 -10.57
N LEU A 29 -0.35 15.95 -11.37
CA LEU A 29 -1.59 15.29 -11.74
C LEU A 29 -1.92 14.28 -10.64
N VAL A 30 -2.91 14.62 -9.81
CA VAL A 30 -3.47 13.69 -8.82
C VAL A 30 -4.78 13.17 -9.36
N SER A 31 -4.95 11.86 -9.33
CA SER A 31 -6.26 11.24 -9.50
C SER A 31 -6.74 10.80 -8.13
N GLU A 32 -7.70 11.54 -7.58
CA GLU A 32 -8.24 11.34 -6.22
C GLU A 32 -8.82 9.92 -6.04
N ASP A 33 -9.40 9.33 -7.09
CA ASP A 33 -10.04 8.00 -7.04
C ASP A 33 -9.13 6.82 -7.41
N HIS A 34 -7.88 7.08 -7.81
CA HIS A 34 -7.05 6.03 -8.40
C HIS A 34 -6.74 4.90 -7.42
N GLY A 35 -6.43 5.25 -6.16
CA GLY A 35 -6.19 4.27 -5.09
C GLY A 35 -7.40 3.37 -4.86
N GLN A 36 -8.61 3.95 -4.82
CA GLN A 36 -9.85 3.18 -4.65
C GLN A 36 -10.08 2.20 -5.80
N LYS A 37 -9.84 2.64 -7.05
CA LYS A 37 -9.95 1.77 -8.24
C LYS A 37 -8.99 0.60 -8.18
N ILE A 38 -7.73 0.82 -7.78
CA ILE A 38 -6.75 -0.25 -7.60
C ILE A 38 -7.22 -1.25 -6.55
N LEU A 39 -7.71 -0.79 -5.40
CA LEU A 39 -8.20 -1.66 -4.34
C LEU A 39 -9.39 -2.50 -4.79
N SER A 40 -10.33 -1.92 -5.56
CA SER A 40 -11.44 -2.66 -6.17
C SER A 40 -10.96 -3.75 -7.13
N VAL A 41 -9.93 -3.49 -7.94
CA VAL A 41 -9.34 -4.52 -8.83
C VAL A 41 -8.71 -5.66 -8.03
N LEU A 42 -7.92 -5.34 -6.99
CA LEU A 42 -7.30 -6.36 -6.13
C LEU A 42 -8.34 -7.18 -5.36
N GLN A 43 -9.44 -6.55 -4.94
CA GLN A 43 -10.56 -7.27 -4.35
C GLN A 43 -11.20 -8.25 -5.35
N ASN A 44 -11.45 -7.81 -6.58
CA ASN A 44 -12.02 -8.67 -7.61
C ASN A 44 -11.12 -9.87 -7.92
N PHE A 45 -9.80 -9.69 -7.97
CA PHE A 45 -8.87 -10.81 -8.13
C PHE A 45 -8.98 -11.82 -7.00
N ARG A 46 -9.09 -11.35 -5.75
CA ARG A 46 -9.32 -12.22 -4.60
C ARG A 46 -10.63 -13.01 -4.72
N GLU A 47 -11.73 -12.35 -5.08
CA GLU A 47 -13.05 -12.98 -5.22
C GLU A 47 -13.08 -14.01 -6.35
N GLN A 48 -12.37 -13.74 -7.45
CA GLN A 48 -12.21 -14.67 -8.57
C GLN A 48 -11.16 -15.77 -8.31
N ASN A 49 -10.51 -15.77 -7.14
CA ASN A 49 -9.42 -16.69 -6.79
C ASN A 49 -8.26 -16.69 -7.81
N VAL A 50 -7.90 -15.52 -8.33
CA VAL A 50 -6.77 -15.30 -9.25
C VAL A 50 -5.79 -14.29 -8.68
N PHE A 51 -4.54 -14.32 -9.15
CA PHE A 51 -3.49 -13.33 -8.88
C PHE A 51 -3.16 -13.04 -7.40
N TYR A 52 -3.60 -13.88 -6.46
CA TYR A 52 -3.16 -13.83 -5.07
C TYR A 52 -1.91 -14.70 -4.86
N ASP A 53 -1.04 -14.28 -3.95
CA ASP A 53 0.26 -14.92 -3.68
C ASP A 53 0.40 -15.41 -2.23
N PHE A 54 -0.64 -15.26 -1.42
CA PHE A 54 -0.67 -15.66 -0.02
C PHE A 54 -2.03 -16.18 0.41
N LYS A 55 -2.04 -17.04 1.42
CA LYS A 55 -3.24 -17.58 2.06
C LYS A 55 -3.08 -17.51 3.56
N ILE A 56 -4.06 -16.93 4.25
CA ILE A 56 -4.15 -17.00 5.70
C ILE A 56 -5.00 -18.22 6.04
N ILE A 57 -4.46 -19.11 6.86
CA ILE A 57 -5.16 -20.30 7.35
C ILE A 57 -5.62 -20.01 8.77
N MET A 58 -6.92 -20.04 9.03
CA MET A 58 -7.50 -19.83 10.36
C MET A 58 -8.52 -20.91 10.66
N LYS A 59 -8.17 -21.81 11.58
CA LYS A 59 -9.01 -22.96 11.96
C LYS A 59 -9.45 -23.74 10.71
N ASP A 60 -10.69 -23.55 10.29
CA ASP A 60 -11.35 -24.27 9.19
C ASP A 60 -11.53 -23.40 7.93
N GLU A 61 -10.99 -22.18 7.92
CA GLU A 61 -11.10 -21.24 6.80
C GLU A 61 -9.75 -20.90 6.19
N ILE A 62 -9.77 -20.71 4.87
CA ILE A 62 -8.63 -20.26 4.07
C ILE A 62 -9.00 -18.94 3.40
N ILE A 63 -8.21 -17.91 3.67
CA ILE A 63 -8.42 -16.57 3.11
C ILE A 63 -7.31 -16.27 2.09
N PRO A 64 -7.59 -16.31 0.77
CA PRO A 64 -6.65 -15.86 -0.25
C PRO A 64 -6.44 -14.35 -0.15
N CYS A 65 -5.20 -13.89 -0.30
CA CYS A 65 -4.85 -12.48 -0.14
C CYS A 65 -3.52 -12.12 -0.83
N HIS A 66 -3.28 -10.82 -0.96
CA HIS A 66 -2.06 -10.27 -1.58
C HIS A 66 -1.09 -9.81 -0.48
N ARG A 67 0.15 -10.29 -0.51
CA ARG A 67 1.18 -9.90 0.48
C ARG A 67 1.39 -8.39 0.50
N CYS A 68 1.48 -7.77 -0.67
CA CYS A 68 1.73 -6.32 -0.77
C CYS A 68 0.65 -5.49 -0.05
N VAL A 69 -0.62 -5.87 -0.16
CA VAL A 69 -1.73 -5.19 0.53
C VAL A 69 -1.61 -5.39 2.05
N LEU A 70 -1.34 -6.62 2.51
CA LEU A 70 -1.18 -6.90 3.93
C LEU A 70 0.00 -6.13 4.56
N ALA A 71 1.15 -6.07 3.88
CA ALA A 71 2.31 -5.32 4.33
C ALA A 71 2.08 -3.80 4.34
N ALA A 72 1.28 -3.27 3.43
CA ALA A 72 0.95 -1.85 3.42
C ALA A 72 0.08 -1.50 4.65
N CYS A 73 -0.89 -2.35 4.99
CA CYS A 73 -1.90 -2.07 6.00
C CYS A 73 -1.54 -2.53 7.44
N SER A 74 -0.53 -3.38 7.64
CA SER A 74 -0.24 -3.97 8.95
C SER A 74 1.24 -4.23 9.19
N ASP A 75 1.77 -3.73 10.31
CA ASP A 75 3.14 -4.01 10.75
C ASP A 75 3.41 -5.48 11.04
N PHE A 76 2.40 -6.22 11.50
CA PHE A 76 2.50 -7.66 11.74
C PHE A 76 2.82 -8.41 10.43
N PHE A 77 2.04 -8.14 9.38
CA PHE A 77 2.24 -8.77 8.09
C PHE A 77 3.46 -8.20 7.34
N ARG A 78 3.79 -6.93 7.56
CA ARG A 78 5.01 -6.30 7.03
C ARG A 78 6.28 -6.95 7.60
N SER A 79 6.33 -7.16 8.91
CA SER A 79 7.46 -7.82 9.58
C SER A 79 7.55 -9.30 9.25
N SER A 80 6.40 -9.96 9.06
CA SER A 80 6.32 -11.38 8.67
C SER A 80 6.83 -11.65 7.23
N GLN A 81 6.83 -10.65 6.35
CA GLN A 81 7.36 -10.83 4.98
C GLN A 81 8.88 -10.90 4.94
N VAL A 82 9.56 -10.21 5.87
CA VAL A 82 11.01 -10.22 5.99
C VAL A 82 11.49 -11.60 6.46
N SER A 83 10.75 -12.25 7.35
CA SER A 83 11.12 -13.57 7.90
C SER A 83 10.82 -14.76 6.98
N ILE A 84 9.87 -14.66 6.05
CA ILE A 84 9.51 -15.76 5.12
C ILE A 84 10.52 -15.93 3.96
N SER A 85 11.51 -15.04 3.82
CA SER A 85 12.54 -15.14 2.76
C SER A 85 13.65 -16.18 3.04
N GLN A 86 13.63 -16.91 4.16
CA GLN A 86 14.67 -17.88 4.51
C GLN A 86 14.25 -19.37 4.41
N SER A 87 13.00 -19.70 4.10
CA SER A 87 12.55 -21.10 4.05
C SER A 87 12.06 -21.53 2.66
N SER A 88 12.98 -21.58 1.69
CA SER A 88 12.90 -22.57 0.60
C SER A 88 14.27 -22.78 -0.04
N LEU A 89 15.06 -23.66 0.57
CA LEU A 89 16.21 -24.32 -0.05
C LEU A 89 16.48 -25.64 0.68
N LYS A 90 15.55 -26.58 0.50
CA LYS A 90 15.69 -28.04 0.63
C LYS A 90 14.62 -28.58 -0.34
N HIS A 91 14.92 -29.24 -1.44
CA HIS A 91 15.81 -30.38 -1.66
C HIS A 91 16.19 -30.44 -3.15
#